data_AF-A0A1B1TAW9-F1
#
_entry.id   AF-A0A1B1TAW9-F1
#
_cell.length_a   1.000
_cell.length_b   1.000
_cell.length_c   1.000
_cell.angle_alpha   90.00
_cell.angle_beta   90.00
_cell.angle_gamma   90.00
#
_symmetry.space_group_name_H-M   'P 1'
#
loop_
_entity.id
_entity.type
_entity.pdbx_description
1 polymer ?
#
loop_
_entity_poly.entity_id
_entity_poly.type
_entity_poly.pdbx_seq_one_letter_code
_entity_poly.pdbx_strand_id
1 'polypeptide(L)'
;MHNELDRPLVGVTCGIRESSFAKWTMDAAILPSTYTSAIERAGGIPLLIPPSDFSTSILDKINAIVIAGGPDIDPSEYGQEPYSSKDFYIIPNKNSSESALIQGALDRDMPMLCV
;
A
#
# COMPACT_ATOMS: atom_id res chain seq x y z
N MET A 1 -16.10 -24.30 -6.21
CA MET A 1 -16.48 -22.88 -6.15
C MET A 1 -16.34 -22.46 -4.70
N HIS A 2 -15.39 -21.58 -4.36
CA HIS A 2 -15.34 -21.01 -3.02
C HIS A 2 -16.53 -20.04 -2.86
N ASN A 3 -17.23 -20.15 -1.74
CA ASN A 3 -18.27 -19.20 -1.37
C ASN A 3 -17.65 -17.80 -1.25
N GLU A 4 -18.33 -16.73 -1.64
CA GLU A 4 -17.78 -15.37 -1.51
C GLU A 4 -17.37 -15.03 -0.06
N LEU A 5 -18.07 -15.62 0.91
CA LEU A 5 -17.80 -15.47 2.34
C LEU A 5 -16.49 -16.10 2.82
N ASP A 6 -15.88 -17.01 2.03
CA ASP A 6 -14.67 -17.73 2.42
C ASP A 6 -13.39 -17.18 1.75
N ARG A 7 -13.52 -16.13 0.91
CA ARG A 7 -12.36 -15.55 0.22
C ARG A 7 -11.55 -14.69 1.18
N PRO A 8 -10.20 -14.79 1.17
CA PRO A 8 -9.36 -13.95 2.03
C PRO A 8 -9.47 -12.48 1.60
N LEU A 9 -9.69 -11.59 2.58
CA LEU A 9 -9.57 -10.16 2.38
C LEU A 9 -8.09 -9.79 2.37
N VAL A 10 -7.61 -9.27 1.26
CA VAL A 10 -6.19 -8.93 1.05
C VAL A 10 -6.07 -7.41 0.97
N GLY A 11 -5.42 -6.82 1.98
CA GLY A 11 -5.07 -5.41 1.96
C GLY A 11 -4.00 -5.15 0.90
N VAL A 12 -4.08 -4.04 0.17
CA VAL A 12 -3.05 -3.60 -0.76
C VAL A 12 -2.77 -2.11 -0.57
N THR A 13 -1.51 -1.75 -0.30
CA THR A 13 -1.14 -0.34 -0.13
C THR A 13 -1.32 0.43 -1.45
N CYS A 14 -1.62 1.72 -1.37
CA CYS A 14 -1.75 2.56 -2.55
C CYS A 14 -1.12 3.94 -2.32
N GLY A 15 -0.90 4.70 -3.39
CA GLY A 15 -0.28 6.02 -3.32
C GLY A 15 -1.33 7.13 -3.39
N ILE A 16 -1.04 8.29 -2.80
CA ILE A 16 -1.76 9.53 -3.11
C ILE A 16 -1.09 10.21 -4.31
N ARG A 17 -1.85 10.57 -5.34
CA ARG A 17 -1.36 11.36 -6.48
C ARG A 17 -2.42 12.35 -6.93
N GLU A 18 -1.97 13.52 -7.37
CA GLU A 18 -2.82 14.46 -8.09
C GLU A 18 -3.43 13.76 -9.32
N SER A 19 -4.76 13.79 -9.40
CA SER A 19 -5.53 13.03 -10.39
C SER A 19 -6.69 13.87 -10.94
N SER A 20 -7.05 13.64 -12.20
CA SER A 20 -8.16 14.33 -12.85
C SER A 20 -9.50 13.61 -12.65
N PHE A 21 -10.49 14.33 -12.12
CA PHE A 21 -11.88 13.92 -12.00
C PHE A 21 -12.74 14.80 -12.92
N ALA A 22 -12.83 14.42 -14.19
CA ALA A 22 -13.47 15.21 -15.25
C ALA A 22 -12.90 16.64 -15.35
N LYS A 23 -13.62 17.64 -14.83
CA LYS A 23 -13.20 19.06 -14.90
C LYS A 23 -12.34 19.51 -13.71
N TRP A 24 -12.13 18.64 -12.73
CA TRP A 24 -11.46 18.97 -11.47
C TRP A 24 -10.17 18.17 -11.34
N THR A 25 -9.20 18.74 -10.66
CA THR A 25 -7.97 18.05 -10.28
C THR A 25 -7.87 18.05 -8.77
N MET A 26 -7.59 16.89 -8.18
CA MET A 26 -7.39 16.72 -6.75
C MET A 26 -6.58 15.46 -6.46
N ASP A 27 -6.03 15.38 -5.27
CA ASP A 27 -5.34 14.18 -4.79
C ASP A 27 -6.31 13.00 -4.67
N ALA A 28 -5.87 11.85 -5.17
CA ALA A 28 -6.60 10.59 -5.09
C ALA A 28 -5.71 9.47 -4.56
N ALA A 29 -6.33 8.56 -3.80
CA ALA A 29 -5.75 7.24 -3.52
C ALA A 29 -5.82 6.39 -4.79
N ILE A 30 -4.67 6.13 -5.41
CA ILE A 30 -4.56 5.42 -6.67
C ILE A 30 -3.59 4.24 -6.59
N LEU A 31 -3.93 3.19 -7.34
CA LEU A 31 -3.15 1.96 -7.47
C LEU A 31 -3.30 1.45 -8.90
N PRO A 32 -2.22 1.01 -9.58
CA PRO A 32 -2.36 0.29 -10.83
C PRO A 32 -3.31 -0.90 -10.69
N SER A 33 -4.30 -1.00 -11.56
CA SER A 33 -5.35 -2.03 -11.49
C SER A 33 -4.83 -3.46 -11.61
N THR A 34 -3.58 -3.65 -12.03
CA THR A 34 -2.90 -4.94 -12.07
C THR A 34 -2.79 -5.58 -10.69
N TYR A 35 -2.65 -4.80 -9.61
CA TYR A 35 -2.61 -5.32 -8.25
C TYR A 35 -3.95 -5.92 -7.83
N THR A 36 -5.05 -5.18 -7.99
CA THR A 36 -6.40 -5.68 -7.63
C THR A 36 -6.78 -6.88 -8.48
N SER A 37 -6.51 -6.81 -9.79
CA SER A 37 -6.76 -7.91 -10.73
C SER A 37 -5.94 -9.16 -10.40
N ALA A 38 -4.70 -9.00 -9.92
CA ALA A 38 -3.86 -10.12 -9.51
C ALA A 38 -4.39 -10.80 -8.23
N ILE A 39 -4.85 -10.02 -7.25
CA ILE A 39 -5.47 -10.52 -6.02
C ILE A 39 -6.75 -11.30 -6.34
N GLU A 40 -7.62 -10.74 -7.16
CA GLU A 40 -8.88 -11.39 -7.57
C GLU A 40 -8.63 -12.70 -8.31
N ARG A 41 -7.66 -12.71 -9.25
CA ARG A 41 -7.24 -13.93 -9.96
C ARG A 41 -6.66 -15.00 -9.02
N ALA A 42 -6.02 -14.60 -7.93
CA ALA A 42 -5.53 -15.49 -6.90
C ALA A 42 -6.64 -15.98 -5.93
N GLY A 43 -7.88 -15.50 -6.10
CA GLY A 43 -9.05 -15.89 -5.29
C GLY A 43 -9.27 -15.02 -4.05
N GLY A 44 -8.55 -13.92 -3.88
CA GLY A 44 -8.73 -12.97 -2.79
C GLY A 44 -9.70 -11.84 -3.11
N ILE A 45 -10.08 -11.08 -2.08
CA ILE A 45 -10.85 -9.84 -2.19
C ILE A 45 -9.88 -8.67 -1.94
N PRO A 46 -9.62 -7.78 -2.91
CA PRO A 46 -8.71 -6.65 -2.71
C PRO A 46 -9.35 -5.54 -1.86
N LEU A 47 -8.59 -5.01 -0.90
CA LEU A 47 -8.94 -3.83 -0.13
C LEU A 47 -7.82 -2.78 -0.26
N LEU A 48 -8.10 -1.63 -0.88
CA LEU A 48 -7.12 -0.56 -1.01
C LEU A 48 -6.87 0.10 0.35
N ILE A 49 -5.60 0.25 0.72
CA ILE A 49 -5.14 0.91 1.94
C ILE A 49 -4.34 2.15 1.55
N PRO A 50 -4.93 3.36 1.61
CA PRO A 50 -4.19 4.59 1.41
C PRO A 50 -3.27 4.89 2.60
N PRO A 51 -2.25 5.74 2.41
CA PRO A 51 -1.40 6.20 3.52
C PRO A 51 -2.24 6.90 4.58
N SER A 52 -2.09 6.47 5.83
CA SER A 52 -2.81 7.02 6.98
C SER A 52 -2.03 6.76 8.27
N ASP A 53 -2.17 7.64 9.25
CA ASP A 53 -1.62 7.46 10.60
C ASP A 53 -2.38 6.38 11.40
N PHE A 54 -3.58 5.99 10.95
CA PHE A 54 -4.44 5.00 11.61
C PHE A 54 -4.47 3.64 10.91
N SER A 55 -3.62 3.46 9.89
CA SER A 55 -3.66 2.30 8.98
C SER A 55 -3.39 0.97 9.67
N THR A 56 -2.62 0.92 10.76
CA THR A 56 -2.25 -0.36 11.42
C THR A 56 -3.45 -1.13 12.00
N SER A 57 -4.52 -0.44 12.38
CA SER A 57 -5.76 -1.07 12.86
C SER A 57 -6.48 -1.92 11.78
N ILE A 58 -6.19 -1.67 10.49
CA ILE A 58 -6.74 -2.46 9.39
C ILE A 58 -6.19 -3.89 9.36
N LEU A 59 -5.01 -4.10 9.93
CA LEU A 59 -4.38 -5.42 9.97
C LEU A 59 -5.22 -6.42 10.78
N ASP A 60 -6.03 -5.95 11.72
CA ASP A 60 -6.93 -6.82 12.49
C ASP A 60 -8.21 -7.20 11.70
N LYS A 61 -8.37 -6.69 10.46
CA LYS A 61 -9.54 -6.88 9.61
C LYS A 61 -9.25 -7.63 8.31
N ILE A 62 -7.98 -7.80 7.96
CA ILE A 62 -7.54 -8.45 6.71
C ILE A 62 -6.83 -9.77 7.02
N ASN A 63 -6.72 -10.65 6.02
CA ASN A 63 -6.08 -11.96 6.13
C ASN A 63 -4.63 -11.95 5.64
N ALA A 64 -4.29 -11.02 4.76
CA ALA A 64 -2.96 -10.85 4.18
C ALA A 64 -2.78 -9.40 3.69
N ILE A 65 -1.54 -8.98 3.48
CA ILE A 65 -1.21 -7.66 2.95
C ILE A 65 -0.24 -7.73 1.76
N VAL A 66 -0.51 -6.92 0.74
CA VAL A 66 0.40 -6.64 -0.38
C VAL A 66 0.92 -5.22 -0.23
N ILE A 67 2.24 -5.08 -0.12
CA ILE A 67 2.91 -3.78 -0.21
C ILE A 67 3.16 -3.52 -1.70
N ALA A 68 2.41 -2.57 -2.26
CA ALA A 68 2.53 -2.22 -3.66
C ALA A 68 3.82 -1.47 -3.94
N GLY A 69 4.37 -1.68 -5.12
CA GLY A 69 5.54 -0.98 -5.61
C GLY A 69 5.28 0.52 -5.73
N GLY A 70 6.34 1.30 -5.56
CA GLY A 70 6.23 2.74 -5.41
C GLY A 70 7.49 3.48 -5.84
N PRO A 71 7.55 4.79 -5.58
CA PRO A 71 8.78 5.56 -5.73
C PRO A 71 9.87 5.02 -4.79
N ASP A 72 11.12 5.37 -5.08
CA ASP A 72 12.26 5.01 -4.25
C ASP A 72 12.11 5.53 -2.81
N ILE A 73 12.63 4.76 -1.85
CA ILE A 73 12.71 5.14 -0.44
C ILE A 73 13.77 6.24 -0.29
N ASP A 74 13.51 7.21 0.60
CA ASP A 74 14.49 8.24 0.92
C ASP A 74 15.76 7.59 1.51
N PRO A 75 16.96 7.86 0.95
CA PRO A 75 18.22 7.31 1.45
C PRO A 75 18.47 7.48 2.96
N SER A 76 17.97 8.57 3.54
CA SER A 76 18.10 8.84 4.96
C SER A 76 17.40 7.80 5.85
N GLU A 77 16.34 7.14 5.34
CA GLU A 77 15.62 6.09 6.07
C GLU A 77 16.46 4.82 6.26
N TYR A 78 17.49 4.61 5.43
CA TYR A 78 18.46 3.52 5.56
C TYR A 78 19.89 4.03 5.80
N GLY A 79 20.02 5.25 6.33
CA GLY A 79 21.29 5.81 6.81
C GLY A 79 22.28 6.20 5.71
N GLN A 80 21.79 6.52 4.50
CA GLN A 80 22.59 6.98 3.38
C GLN A 80 22.28 8.46 3.06
N GLU A 81 23.28 9.16 2.53
CA GLU A 81 23.11 10.54 2.07
C GLU A 81 22.44 10.56 0.68
N PRO A 82 21.51 11.49 0.40
CA PRO A 82 20.89 11.62 -0.92
C PRO A 82 21.93 11.99 -1.99
N TYR A 83 21.90 11.29 -3.13
CA TYR A 83 22.80 11.62 -4.25
C TYR A 83 22.46 12.97 -4.91
N SER A 84 21.18 13.34 -4.94
CA SER A 84 20.70 14.67 -5.34
C SER A 84 19.33 14.94 -4.71
N SER A 85 19.03 16.19 -4.32
CA SER A 85 17.76 16.56 -3.69
C SER A 85 16.54 16.60 -4.64
N LYS A 86 16.75 16.36 -5.95
CA LYS A 86 15.72 16.51 -7.00
C LYS A 86 15.08 15.20 -7.45
N ASP A 87 15.56 14.06 -6.99
CA ASP A 87 15.16 12.76 -7.52
C ASP A 87 14.05 12.07 -6.70
N PHE A 88 13.59 12.69 -5.60
CA PHE A 88 12.66 12.04 -4.68
C PHE A 88 11.30 12.74 -4.65
N TYR A 89 10.28 12.01 -5.13
CA TYR A 89 8.90 12.38 -4.89
C TYR A 89 8.52 11.95 -3.46
N ILE A 90 9.00 12.71 -2.47
CA ILE A 90 8.70 12.47 -1.06
C ILE A 90 7.23 12.78 -0.84
N ILE A 91 6.43 11.76 -0.55
CA ILE A 91 5.05 11.93 -0.11
C ILE A 91 5.09 11.87 1.41
N PRO A 92 4.87 13.01 2.11
CA PRO A 92 4.78 13.02 3.56
C PRO A 92 3.79 11.94 4.03
N ASN A 93 4.18 11.18 5.04
CA ASN A 93 3.39 10.10 5.66
C ASN A 93 3.22 8.79 4.86
N LYS A 94 3.70 8.67 3.61
CA LYS A 94 3.63 7.39 2.88
C LYS A 94 4.58 6.35 3.46
N ASN A 95 5.85 6.71 3.58
CA ASN A 95 6.90 5.79 4.01
C ASN A 95 6.74 5.37 5.48
N SER A 96 6.28 6.28 6.34
CA SER A 96 5.96 5.95 7.74
C SER A 96 4.75 5.02 7.85
N SER A 97 3.72 5.20 7.01
CA SER A 97 2.53 4.34 7.01
C SER A 97 2.85 2.93 6.51
N GLU A 98 3.60 2.79 5.43
CA GLU A 98 4.02 1.47 4.90
C GLU A 98 4.96 0.76 5.88
N SER A 99 5.93 1.46 6.46
CA SER A 99 6.82 0.89 7.49
C SER A 99 6.02 0.39 8.71
N ALA A 100 5.02 1.15 9.17
CA ALA A 100 4.16 0.76 10.27
C ALA A 100 3.28 -0.46 9.92
N LEU A 101 2.77 -0.55 8.69
CA LEU A 101 2.00 -1.70 8.22
C LEU A 101 2.88 -2.96 8.09
N ILE A 102 4.09 -2.81 7.57
CA ILE A 102 5.08 -3.90 7.46
C ILE A 102 5.42 -4.43 8.86
N GLN A 103 5.79 -3.54 9.79
CA GLN A 103 6.11 -3.94 11.15
C GLN A 103 4.91 -4.60 11.83
N GLY A 104 3.72 -4.01 11.70
CA GLY A 104 2.51 -4.58 12.28
C GLY A 104 2.11 -5.93 11.69
N ALA A 105 2.41 -6.19 10.42
CA ALA A 105 2.18 -7.48 9.77
C ALA A 105 3.20 -8.53 10.26
N LEU A 106 4.47 -8.15 10.39
CA LEU A 106 5.52 -9.01 10.95
C LEU A 106 5.20 -9.42 12.39
N ASP A 107 4.77 -8.48 13.23
CA ASP A 107 4.39 -8.74 14.63
C ASP A 107 3.22 -9.73 14.76
N ARG A 108 2.38 -9.84 13.72
CA ARG A 108 1.22 -10.74 13.65
C ARG A 108 1.50 -12.07 12.95
N ASP A 109 2.72 -12.28 12.45
CA ASP A 109 3.06 -13.37 11.52
C ASP A 109 2.06 -13.44 10.33
N MET A 110 1.64 -12.26 9.86
CA MET A 110 0.65 -12.13 8.80
C MET A 110 1.28 -12.43 7.43
N PRO A 111 0.61 -13.20 6.56
CA PRO A 111 1.07 -13.38 5.18
C PRO A 111 1.22 -12.04 4.45
N MET A 112 2.41 -11.78 3.93
CA MET A 112 2.76 -10.53 3.26
C MET A 112 3.52 -10.77 1.95
N LEU A 113 3.26 -9.93 0.96
CA LEU A 113 4.00 -9.86 -0.30
C LEU A 113 4.41 -8.40 -0.58
N CYS A 114 5.70 -8.16 -0.84
CA CYS A 114 6.21 -6.86 -1.27
C CYS A 114 6.67 -6.95 -2.73
N VAL A 115 6.24 -5.99 -3.56
CA VAL A 115 6.44 -6.01 -5.03
C VAL A 115 7.29 -4.83 -5.49
#